data_AF-B8C5U1-F1
#
_entry.id   AF-B8C5U1-F1
#
_cell.length_a   1.000
_cell.length_b   1.000
_cell.length_c   1.000
_cell.angle_alpha   90.00
_cell.angle_beta   90.00
_cell.angle_gamma   90.00
#
_symmetry.space_group_name_H-M   'P 1'
#
loop_
_entity.id
_entity.type
_entity.pdbx_description
1 polymer ?
#
loop_
_entity_poly.entity_id
_entity_poly.type
_entity_poly.pdbx_seq_one_letter_code
_entity_poly.pdbx_strand_id
1 'polypeptide(L)'
;MKTKDVPISIPMLYLSLANKSNGGDGISSSTSSPINRTLISRSDFDDAYNSFQVLHIRGYVPKSTSLDKDRSFTAEDVQSLFASLNDKDKESWCIENKANQNGKTSSPDEFLDVKIKDQRGYCSFLVQHSTTVMEQLLEKRLPLIHLPVAETQHGTCDRKVPNKPDVADTAQMKVKYGPCLWLFFGKNYKTDNSNEKDTSATATPPLVGRPEHTDSITHDGTWHYQLSGTKIWRIRPTKELLNMIHGDDAVDTEQKKSTNKKRKLSESDDVQINANAGDEEEKDYIEVECKQGDILLLNTRLWWHSTLIPTQDDVPCISYARDIYFVRSKNATTTMTAETSDKSEEGDDSNKQSSMTNIDGTYAAEDIEASTVLFTEHTMPDCELHRSKTDPNCQLVELEDEATGEIYMAVVSLRDIKAGEFFCIAESDDDEEEENEEWGEEECDEE
;
A
#
# COMPACT_ATOMS: atom_id res chain seq x y z
N MET A 1 25.54 -32.58 -3.53
CA MET A 1 26.06 -31.26 -3.06
C MET A 1 25.00 -30.71 -2.13
N LYS A 2 25.33 -30.41 -0.88
CA LYS A 2 24.40 -29.73 0.03
C LYS A 2 24.50 -28.24 -0.28
N THR A 3 23.49 -27.68 -0.93
CA THR A 3 23.29 -26.23 -1.03
C THR A 3 23.12 -25.70 0.39
N LYS A 4 23.84 -24.62 0.69
CA LYS A 4 23.70 -23.89 1.94
C LYS A 4 22.62 -22.85 1.70
N ASP A 5 21.40 -23.17 2.10
CA ASP A 5 20.35 -22.18 2.22
C ASP A 5 20.69 -21.32 3.44
N VAL A 6 21.14 -20.10 3.17
CA VAL A 6 21.28 -19.07 4.20
C VAL A 6 19.96 -18.30 4.18
N PRO A 7 19.09 -18.44 5.19
CA PRO A 7 17.85 -17.68 5.23
C PRO A 7 18.19 -16.19 5.26
N ILE A 8 17.57 -15.41 4.35
CA ILE A 8 17.71 -13.97 4.28
C ILE A 8 16.99 -13.37 5.50
N SER A 9 17.69 -13.27 6.63
CA SER A 9 17.18 -12.60 7.82
C SER A 9 17.43 -11.10 7.66
N ILE A 10 16.44 -10.37 7.13
CA ILE A 10 16.45 -8.90 7.16
C ILE A 10 15.96 -8.47 8.55
N PRO A 11 16.79 -7.81 9.37
CA PRO A 11 16.34 -7.32 10.67
C PRO A 11 15.37 -6.14 10.45
N MET A 12 14.07 -6.40 10.55
CA MET A 12 13.07 -5.35 10.72
C MET A 12 13.25 -4.68 12.09
N LEU A 13 13.47 -3.37 12.10
CA LEU A 13 13.59 -2.61 13.34
C LEU A 13 12.20 -2.34 13.93
N TYR A 14 11.90 -2.98 15.06
CA TYR A 14 10.69 -2.73 15.83
C TYR A 14 10.93 -1.63 16.85
N LEU A 15 10.33 -0.45 16.65
CA LEU A 15 10.34 0.60 17.65
C LEU A 15 9.11 0.46 18.55
N SER A 16 9.33 -0.05 19.77
CA SER A 16 8.32 -0.05 20.83
C SER A 16 8.49 1.19 21.71
N LEU A 17 7.43 1.99 21.84
CA LEU A 17 7.41 3.21 22.66
C LEU A 17 7.20 2.92 24.16
N ALA A 18 7.47 1.69 24.64
CA ALA A 18 7.29 1.32 26.03
C ALA A 18 8.35 1.97 26.95
N ASN A 19 7.89 2.55 28.06
CA ASN A 19 8.71 3.16 29.12
C ASN A 19 9.85 2.23 29.56
N LYS A 20 11.11 2.65 29.36
CA LYS A 20 12.23 2.12 30.15
C LYS A 20 12.08 2.63 31.59
N SER A 21 11.34 1.92 32.43
CA SER A 21 11.49 2.09 33.88
C SER A 21 12.83 1.48 34.27
N ASN A 22 13.81 2.32 34.61
CA ASN A 22 15.05 1.88 35.24
C ASN A 22 14.71 1.05 36.47
N GLY A 23 15.30 -0.15 36.55
CA GLY A 23 15.17 -1.04 37.70
C GLY A 23 15.66 -0.37 38.98
N GLY A 24 14.79 -0.38 39.99
CA GLY A 24 15.10 -0.01 41.36
C GLY A 24 13.96 -0.51 42.24
N ASP A 25 14.25 -1.52 43.06
CA ASP A 25 13.36 -2.07 44.07
C ASP A 25 12.76 -0.97 44.95
N GLY A 26 11.45 -1.00 45.18
CA GLY A 26 10.82 -0.11 46.16
C GLY A 26 9.32 0.00 46.02
N ILE A 27 8.60 -0.74 46.86
CA ILE A 27 7.16 -0.62 47.11
C ILE A 27 6.81 0.84 47.44
N SER A 28 6.01 1.52 46.62
CA SER A 28 5.02 2.48 47.11
C SER A 28 3.92 2.75 46.08
N SER A 29 2.68 2.61 46.54
CA SER A 29 1.47 3.06 45.89
C SER A 29 1.48 4.59 45.72
N SER A 30 1.52 5.07 44.49
CA SER A 30 1.08 6.43 44.18
C SER A 30 0.60 6.52 42.73
N THR A 31 -0.52 7.22 42.59
CA THR A 31 -1.26 7.58 41.38
C THR A 31 -0.35 7.83 40.17
N SER A 32 -0.34 6.93 39.19
CA SER A 32 0.37 7.12 37.94
C SER A 32 -0.33 8.19 37.09
N SER A 33 0.31 9.35 37.00
CA SER A 33 -0.06 10.38 36.03
C SER A 33 0.33 9.87 34.62
N PRO A 34 -0.56 9.91 33.60
CA PRO A 34 -0.23 9.40 32.27
C PRO A 34 0.39 10.51 31.42
N ILE A 35 1.70 10.76 31.56
CA ILE A 35 2.41 11.72 30.68
C ILE A 35 3.85 11.29 30.40
N ASN A 36 4.10 10.70 29.22
CA ASN A 36 5.01 11.19 28.16
C ASN A 36 5.25 10.05 27.15
N ARG A 37 4.72 10.13 25.92
CA ARG A 37 5.20 10.96 24.80
C ARG A 37 6.61 10.61 24.39
N THR A 38 6.73 9.82 23.33
CA THR A 38 7.99 9.73 22.59
C THR A 38 7.65 9.83 21.12
N LEU A 39 7.85 11.03 20.57
CA LEU A 39 8.20 11.12 19.17
C LEU A 39 9.43 10.23 18.96
N ILE A 40 9.48 9.54 17.83
CA ILE A 40 10.66 8.79 17.43
C ILE A 40 11.78 9.80 17.19
N SER A 41 12.98 9.51 17.68
CA SER A 41 14.10 10.41 17.41
C SER A 41 14.37 10.45 15.91
N ARG A 42 14.80 11.60 15.37
CA ARG A 42 15.12 11.68 13.95
C ARG A 42 16.19 10.66 13.54
N SER A 43 17.16 10.40 14.43
CA SER A 43 18.20 9.39 14.20
C SER A 43 17.61 8.00 14.06
N ASP A 44 16.76 7.55 15.00
CA ASP A 44 16.16 6.20 14.92
C ASP A 44 15.31 6.05 13.66
N PHE A 45 14.61 7.12 13.26
CA PHE A 45 13.85 7.16 12.03
C PHE A 45 14.77 7.03 10.80
N ASP A 46 15.81 7.85 10.71
CA ASP A 46 16.73 7.85 9.57
C ASP A 46 17.49 6.51 9.50
N ASP A 47 17.94 5.97 10.63
CA ASP A 47 18.66 4.70 10.72
C ASP A 47 17.79 3.52 10.27
N ALA A 48 16.50 3.52 10.62
CA ALA A 48 15.57 2.47 10.22
C ALA A 48 15.09 2.66 8.77
N TYR A 49 14.47 3.80 8.47
CA TYR A 49 13.77 3.98 7.21
C TYR A 49 14.72 4.13 6.03
N ASN A 50 15.85 4.85 6.17
CA ASN A 50 16.80 4.96 5.05
C ASN A 50 17.46 3.61 4.73
N SER A 51 17.70 2.78 5.75
CA SER A 51 18.34 1.47 5.58
C SER A 51 17.41 0.42 4.99
N PHE A 52 16.16 0.36 5.47
CA PHE A 52 15.25 -0.74 5.17
C PHE A 52 14.05 -0.34 4.32
N GLN A 53 13.80 0.97 4.16
CA GLN A 53 12.63 1.49 3.45
C GLN A 53 11.29 1.03 4.05
N VAL A 54 11.30 0.61 5.32
CA VAL A 54 10.14 0.17 6.11
C VAL A 54 10.36 0.47 7.59
N LEU A 55 9.29 0.83 8.30
CA LEU A 55 9.28 1.14 9.72
C LEU A 55 7.94 0.77 10.35
N HIS A 56 7.96 -0.07 11.39
CA HIS A 56 6.79 -0.38 12.23
C HIS A 56 6.91 0.29 13.61
N ILE A 57 5.97 1.18 13.90
CA ILE A 57 5.86 1.91 15.17
C ILE A 57 4.69 1.33 15.95
N ARG A 58 4.95 0.76 17.12
CA ARG A 58 3.93 0.05 17.89
C ARG A 58 3.25 0.92 18.95
N GLY A 59 1.93 0.77 19.07
CA GLY A 59 1.11 1.32 20.14
C GLY A 59 1.17 2.84 20.23
N TYR A 60 1.29 3.53 19.09
CA TYR A 60 1.30 4.97 19.06
C TYR A 60 -0.09 5.50 19.43
N VAL A 61 -0.16 6.20 20.57
CA VAL A 61 -1.37 6.90 21.00
C VAL A 61 -1.16 8.39 20.78
N PRO A 62 -1.79 8.99 19.77
CA PRO A 62 -1.64 10.41 19.52
C PRO A 62 -2.09 11.23 20.72
N LYS A 63 -1.45 12.40 20.89
CA LYS A 63 -1.98 13.41 21.82
C LYS A 63 -3.35 13.79 21.29
N SER A 64 -4.39 13.64 22.12
CA SER A 64 -5.69 14.24 21.83
C SER A 64 -5.46 15.74 21.60
N THR A 65 -5.49 16.16 20.33
CA THR A 65 -5.34 17.57 19.92
C THR A 65 -6.62 18.35 20.19
N SER A 66 -7.73 17.64 20.38
CA SER A 66 -9.05 18.19 20.61
C SER A 66 -9.35 18.32 22.10
N LEU A 67 -9.74 19.53 22.52
CA LEU A 67 -10.41 19.81 23.79
C LEU A 67 -11.73 19.02 23.96
N ASP A 68 -12.25 18.43 22.87
CA ASP A 68 -13.40 17.51 22.86
C ASP A 68 -12.94 16.08 22.57
N LYS A 69 -12.84 15.24 23.61
CA LYS A 69 -12.71 13.79 23.45
C LYS A 69 -13.89 13.16 22.70
N ASP A 70 -15.02 13.87 22.61
CA ASP A 70 -16.26 13.43 21.96
C ASP A 70 -16.23 13.52 20.42
N ARG A 71 -15.08 13.81 19.79
CA ARG A 71 -14.99 14.06 18.32
C ARG A 71 -13.90 13.29 17.58
N SER A 72 -13.17 12.38 18.23
CA SER A 72 -12.19 11.54 17.52
C SER A 72 -12.91 10.65 16.50
N PHE A 73 -12.34 10.52 15.30
CA PHE A 73 -12.87 9.65 14.26
C PHE A 73 -12.89 8.19 14.74
N THR A 74 -14.05 7.54 14.70
CA THR A 74 -14.25 6.14 15.10
C THR A 74 -14.77 5.28 13.95
N ALA A 75 -15.00 3.99 14.23
CA ALA A 75 -15.55 3.07 13.24
C ALA A 75 -16.98 3.46 12.80
N GLU A 76 -17.79 3.97 13.73
CA GLU A 76 -19.15 4.44 13.50
C GLU A 76 -19.23 5.61 12.51
N ASP A 77 -18.12 6.34 12.34
CA ASP A 77 -18.07 7.52 11.51
C ASP A 77 -17.87 7.21 10.02
N VAL A 78 -17.36 6.02 9.67
CA VAL A 78 -16.92 5.70 8.29
C VAL A 78 -18.07 5.77 7.29
N GLN A 79 -19.24 5.24 7.64
CA GLN A 79 -20.44 5.30 6.79
C GLN A 79 -20.85 6.76 6.51
N SER A 80 -20.94 7.58 7.57
CA SER A 80 -21.31 9.00 7.45
C SER A 80 -20.27 9.80 6.67
N LEU A 81 -18.99 9.46 6.83
CA LEU A 81 -17.90 10.04 6.06
C LEU A 81 -18.09 9.75 4.58
N PHE A 82 -18.23 8.48 4.21
CA PHE A 82 -18.41 8.08 2.80
C PHE A 82 -19.65 8.75 2.18
N ALA A 83 -20.77 8.78 2.91
CA ALA A 83 -21.99 9.45 2.45
C ALA A 83 -21.77 10.95 2.15
N SER A 84 -20.90 11.62 2.91
CA SER A 84 -20.57 13.04 2.75
C SER A 84 -19.62 13.37 1.59
N LEU A 85 -19.00 12.36 0.96
CA LEU A 85 -18.10 12.54 -0.17
C LEU A 85 -18.85 12.97 -1.42
N ASN A 86 -18.15 13.66 -2.32
CA ASN A 86 -18.63 13.94 -3.67
C ASN A 86 -18.58 12.68 -4.56
N ASP A 87 -19.17 12.77 -5.74
CA ASP A 87 -19.32 11.61 -6.63
C ASP A 87 -17.97 11.06 -7.12
N LYS A 88 -16.99 11.94 -7.42
CA LYS A 88 -15.64 11.53 -7.83
C LYS A 88 -14.91 10.69 -6.78
N ASP A 89 -15.03 11.08 -5.50
CA ASP A 89 -14.45 10.29 -4.41
C ASP A 89 -15.26 9.00 -4.17
N LYS A 90 -16.57 9.01 -4.37
CA LYS A 90 -17.42 7.80 -4.24
C LYS A 90 -17.14 6.76 -5.32
N GLU A 91 -16.79 7.18 -6.53
CA GLU A 91 -16.36 6.30 -7.64
C GLU A 91 -15.13 5.48 -7.27
N SER A 92 -14.29 5.96 -6.35
CA SER A 92 -13.11 5.22 -5.88
C SER A 92 -13.45 4.02 -4.98
N TRP A 93 -14.71 3.79 -4.64
CA TRP A 93 -15.11 2.64 -3.83
C TRP A 93 -14.75 1.32 -4.51
N CYS A 94 -13.96 0.50 -3.82
CA CYS A 94 -13.60 -0.84 -4.28
C CYS A 94 -13.79 -1.86 -3.16
N ILE A 95 -14.46 -2.98 -3.46
CA ILE A 95 -14.41 -4.19 -2.63
C ILE A 95 -13.28 -5.06 -3.17
N GLU A 96 -12.27 -5.26 -2.34
CA GLU A 96 -10.98 -5.85 -2.70
C GLU A 96 -11.04 -7.38 -2.87
N ASN A 97 -12.13 -8.01 -2.43
CA ASN A 97 -12.28 -9.47 -2.40
C ASN A 97 -13.63 -9.97 -2.92
N LYS A 98 -14.09 -9.40 -4.04
CA LYS A 98 -15.38 -9.70 -4.69
C LYS A 98 -15.65 -11.21 -4.86
N ALA A 99 -14.62 -12.02 -5.13
CA ALA A 99 -14.74 -13.47 -5.33
C ALA A 99 -15.30 -14.26 -4.12
N ASN A 100 -15.30 -13.69 -2.91
CA ASN A 100 -15.78 -14.37 -1.69
C ASN A 100 -17.20 -13.94 -1.24
N GLN A 101 -17.87 -13.07 -1.98
CA GLN A 101 -19.27 -12.73 -1.74
C GLN A 101 -20.15 -13.75 -2.49
N ASN A 102 -21.12 -14.37 -1.84
CA ASN A 102 -22.11 -15.27 -2.46
C ASN A 102 -23.09 -14.50 -3.39
N GLY A 103 -22.57 -13.76 -4.38
CA GLY A 103 -23.34 -13.00 -5.38
C GLY A 103 -24.15 -11.82 -4.84
N LYS A 104 -24.07 -11.49 -3.54
CA LYS A 104 -24.79 -10.36 -2.95
C LYS A 104 -23.89 -9.13 -2.91
N THR A 105 -24.01 -8.27 -3.91
CA THR A 105 -23.37 -6.94 -3.90
C THR A 105 -24.04 -6.07 -2.84
N SER A 106 -23.36 -5.83 -1.73
CA SER A 106 -23.81 -4.85 -0.73
C SER A 106 -23.52 -3.44 -1.24
N SER A 107 -24.46 -2.52 -1.00
CA SER A 107 -24.19 -1.10 -1.26
C SER A 107 -23.11 -0.60 -0.30
N PRO A 108 -22.35 0.46 -0.64
CA PRO A 108 -21.37 1.04 0.29
C PRO A 108 -21.99 1.44 1.63
N ASP A 109 -23.22 1.96 1.62
CA ASP A 109 -23.95 2.35 2.83
C ASP A 109 -24.21 1.16 3.76
N GLU A 110 -24.72 0.05 3.23
CA GLU A 110 -24.95 -1.17 3.99
C GLU A 110 -23.63 -1.79 4.47
N PHE A 111 -22.61 -1.79 3.60
CA PHE A 111 -21.31 -2.39 3.92
C PHE A 111 -20.55 -1.62 5.00
N LEU A 112 -20.65 -0.30 5.03
CA LEU A 112 -19.96 0.53 6.01
C LEU A 112 -20.69 0.67 7.35
N ASP A 113 -21.95 0.22 7.45
CA ASP A 113 -22.65 0.18 8.73
C ASP A 113 -22.02 -0.87 9.66
N VAL A 114 -21.37 -0.39 10.73
CA VAL A 114 -20.69 -1.22 11.73
C VAL A 114 -21.64 -2.09 12.56
N LYS A 115 -22.94 -1.77 12.58
CA LYS A 115 -23.96 -2.56 13.27
C LYS A 115 -24.28 -3.85 12.51
N ILE A 116 -24.02 -3.88 11.20
CA ILE A 116 -24.23 -5.03 10.32
C ILE A 116 -22.99 -5.93 10.35
N LYS A 117 -23.05 -7.04 11.09
CA LYS A 117 -21.93 -7.95 11.36
C LYS A 117 -21.96 -9.27 10.58
N ASP A 118 -23.06 -9.56 9.89
CA ASP A 118 -23.25 -10.76 9.07
C ASP A 118 -22.55 -10.67 7.71
N GLN A 119 -22.06 -9.49 7.34
CA GLN A 119 -21.25 -9.28 6.16
C GLN A 119 -19.76 -9.51 6.44
N ARG A 120 -19.08 -10.08 5.46
CA ARG A 120 -17.63 -10.31 5.47
C ARG A 120 -17.04 -9.71 4.19
N GLY A 121 -15.98 -8.93 4.29
CA GLY A 121 -15.37 -8.29 3.13
C GLY A 121 -14.33 -7.25 3.52
N TYR A 122 -13.57 -6.80 2.53
CA TYR A 122 -12.57 -5.74 2.68
C TYR A 122 -12.77 -4.75 1.55
N CYS A 123 -12.84 -3.47 1.88
CA CYS A 123 -13.00 -2.40 0.91
C CYS A 123 -12.04 -1.25 1.18
N SER A 124 -11.90 -0.41 0.16
CA SER A 124 -11.18 0.86 0.25
C SER A 124 -11.90 1.95 -0.53
N PHE A 125 -11.60 3.19 -0.18
CA PHE A 125 -11.99 4.37 -0.95
C PHE A 125 -11.05 5.54 -0.62
N LEU A 126 -11.10 6.55 -1.48
CA LEU A 126 -10.31 7.76 -1.41
C LEU A 126 -11.13 8.93 -0.88
N VAL A 127 -10.46 9.83 -0.16
CA VAL A 127 -10.88 11.22 0.00
C VAL A 127 -9.81 12.05 -0.68
N GLN A 128 -10.16 12.76 -1.75
CA GLN A 128 -9.21 13.58 -2.52
C GLN A 128 -9.88 14.85 -3.04
N HIS A 129 -11.05 14.70 -3.67
CA HIS A 129 -11.77 15.80 -4.30
C HIS A 129 -12.73 16.50 -3.33
N SER A 130 -13.11 15.86 -2.24
CA SER A 130 -13.97 16.42 -1.18
C SER A 130 -13.14 17.28 -0.21
N THR A 131 -12.58 18.39 -0.69
CA THR A 131 -11.60 19.22 0.04
C THR A 131 -12.07 19.65 1.43
N THR A 132 -13.32 20.10 1.57
CA THR A 132 -13.90 20.47 2.88
C THR A 132 -13.95 19.29 3.85
N VAL A 133 -14.27 18.09 3.35
CA VAL A 133 -14.31 16.87 4.17
C VAL A 133 -12.89 16.47 4.58
N MET A 134 -11.94 16.53 3.65
CA MET A 134 -10.52 16.30 3.91
C MET A 134 -9.97 17.23 5.00
N GLU A 135 -10.21 18.54 4.88
CA GLU A 135 -9.76 19.52 5.88
C GLU A 135 -10.35 19.22 7.27
N GLN A 136 -11.65 18.91 7.34
CA GLN A 136 -12.28 18.56 8.61
C GLN A 136 -11.71 17.28 9.22
N LEU A 137 -11.42 16.25 8.41
CA LEU A 137 -10.79 15.03 8.88
C LEU A 137 -9.40 15.32 9.46
N LEU A 138 -8.56 16.01 8.69
CA LEU A 138 -7.18 16.28 9.07
C LEU A 138 -7.08 17.21 10.29
N GLU A 139 -7.88 18.27 10.35
CA GLU A 139 -7.75 19.23 11.44
C GLU A 139 -8.36 18.78 12.77
N LYS A 140 -9.46 17.99 12.70
CA LYS A 140 -10.36 17.85 13.87
C LYS A 140 -10.67 16.44 14.28
N ARG A 141 -10.59 15.46 13.37
CA ARG A 141 -11.16 14.13 13.61
C ARG A 141 -10.12 13.04 13.65
N LEU A 142 -9.17 13.03 12.72
CA LEU A 142 -8.19 11.95 12.65
C LEU A 142 -7.23 12.01 13.84
N PRO A 143 -6.96 10.84 14.47
CA PRO A 143 -6.08 10.79 15.62
C PRO A 143 -4.64 11.12 15.25
N LEU A 144 -4.20 10.73 14.04
CA LEU A 144 -2.85 11.00 13.54
C LEU A 144 -2.94 11.61 12.15
N ILE A 145 -2.23 12.71 11.96
CA ILE A 145 -2.13 13.37 10.65
C ILE A 145 -0.68 13.56 10.19
N HIS A 146 0.25 13.47 11.13
CA HIS A 146 1.66 13.65 10.90
C HIS A 146 2.47 12.49 11.46
N LEU A 147 3.56 12.12 10.79
CA LEU A 147 4.45 11.09 11.31
C LEU A 147 5.00 11.52 12.67
N PRO A 148 5.01 10.65 13.69
CA PRO A 148 5.41 11.02 15.03
C PRO A 148 6.94 10.99 15.19
N VAL A 149 7.65 11.69 14.32
CA VAL A 149 9.11 11.80 14.33
C VAL A 149 9.49 13.19 14.84
N ALA A 150 10.48 13.28 15.72
CA ALA A 150 11.00 14.53 16.23
C ALA A 150 11.78 15.26 15.13
N GLU A 151 11.60 16.57 15.01
CA GLU A 151 12.45 17.42 14.18
C GLU A 151 13.83 17.53 14.82
N THR A 152 14.89 17.50 14.00
CA THR A 152 16.24 17.75 14.49
C THR A 152 16.32 19.20 14.95
N GLN A 153 16.57 19.44 16.24
CA GLN A 153 16.98 20.76 16.68
C GLN A 153 18.36 21.04 16.09
N HIS A 154 18.40 21.63 14.89
CA HIS A 154 19.62 22.23 14.38
C HIS A 154 20.04 23.27 15.41
N GLY A 155 21.16 23.00 16.09
CA GLY A 155 21.71 23.85 17.13
C GLY A 155 22.04 25.23 16.59
N THR A 156 21.06 26.12 16.55
CA THR A 156 21.32 27.55 16.58
C THR A 156 21.89 27.81 17.96
N CYS A 157 23.20 28.03 18.00
CA CYS A 157 23.97 28.46 19.16
C CYS A 157 23.60 29.88 19.61
N ASP A 158 22.31 30.21 19.68
CA ASP A 158 21.84 31.51 20.12
C ASP A 158 21.47 31.50 21.60
N ARG A 159 22.32 32.19 22.35
CA ARG A 159 22.17 32.72 23.71
C ARG A 159 20.89 32.29 24.45
N LYS A 160 21.09 31.44 25.46
CA LYS A 160 20.15 31.21 26.56
C LYS A 160 19.59 32.55 27.06
N VAL A 161 18.32 32.83 26.77
CA VAL A 161 17.54 33.79 27.54
C VAL A 161 17.00 33.00 28.74
N PRO A 162 17.51 33.22 29.97
CA PRO A 162 16.98 32.54 31.12
C PRO A 162 15.62 33.16 31.47
N ASN A 163 14.61 32.31 31.73
CA ASN A 163 13.31 32.62 32.37
C ASN A 163 12.03 32.58 31.51
N LYS A 164 11.91 31.74 30.48
CA LYS A 164 10.58 31.25 30.08
C LYS A 164 10.44 29.77 30.42
N PRO A 165 9.34 29.34 31.06
CA PRO A 165 9.08 27.92 31.25
C PRO A 165 8.95 27.27 29.85
N ASP A 166 9.84 26.32 29.59
CA ASP A 166 9.93 25.54 28.36
C ASP A 166 8.63 24.74 28.15
N VAL A 167 7.67 25.34 27.46
CA VAL A 167 6.77 24.55 26.61
C VAL A 167 7.59 24.24 25.35
N ALA A 168 8.53 23.31 25.48
CA ALA A 168 9.21 22.73 24.33
C ALA A 168 8.15 21.93 23.56
N ASP A 169 7.41 22.63 22.71
CA ASP A 169 6.66 22.01 21.65
C ASP A 169 7.72 21.37 20.74
N THR A 170 8.02 20.10 21.00
CA THR A 170 8.96 19.32 20.22
C THR A 170 8.41 19.28 18.80
N ALA A 171 8.96 20.13 17.94
CA ALA A 171 8.60 20.21 16.54
C ALA A 171 8.64 18.79 15.94
N GLN A 172 7.61 18.44 15.18
CA GLN A 172 7.55 17.19 14.44
C GLN A 172 8.24 17.36 13.09
N MET A 173 8.82 16.27 12.59
CA MET A 173 9.44 16.21 11.27
C MET A 173 8.48 16.72 10.21
N LYS A 174 8.91 17.75 9.47
CA LYS A 174 8.16 18.24 8.32
C LYS A 174 8.29 17.29 7.14
N VAL A 175 7.16 16.76 6.68
CA VAL A 175 7.03 16.03 5.41
C VAL A 175 5.90 16.64 4.58
N LYS A 176 6.03 16.58 3.25
CA LYS A 176 4.94 16.91 2.33
C LYS A 176 4.08 15.66 2.17
N TYR A 177 2.77 15.82 2.16
CA TYR A 177 1.85 14.70 1.99
C TYR A 177 1.23 14.72 0.60
N GLY A 178 0.87 13.54 0.09
CA GLY A 178 0.04 13.40 -1.08
C GLY A 178 -1.34 14.07 -0.90
N PRO A 179 -2.03 14.37 -2.02
CA PRO A 179 -3.35 15.00 -1.99
C PRO A 179 -4.45 14.06 -1.46
N CYS A 180 -4.19 12.76 -1.44
CA CYS A 180 -5.15 11.73 -1.10
C CYS A 180 -5.06 11.31 0.38
N LEU A 181 -6.20 10.88 0.90
CA LEU A 181 -6.32 10.08 2.11
C LEU A 181 -7.00 8.78 1.72
N TRP A 182 -6.28 7.68 1.88
CA TRP A 182 -6.80 6.34 1.62
C TRP A 182 -7.49 5.82 2.88
N LEU A 183 -8.70 5.32 2.76
CA LEU A 183 -9.39 4.61 3.84
C LEU A 183 -9.57 3.16 3.46
N PHE A 184 -9.34 2.29 4.43
CA PHE A 184 -9.50 0.85 4.30
C PHE A 184 -10.39 0.33 5.43
N PHE A 185 -11.38 -0.49 5.08
CA PHE A 185 -12.38 -0.98 6.00
C PHE A 185 -12.64 -2.48 5.78
N GLY A 186 -12.48 -3.29 6.82
CA GLY A 186 -12.62 -4.75 6.77
C GLY A 186 -13.57 -5.29 7.81
N LYS A 187 -14.52 -6.12 7.38
CA LYS A 187 -15.40 -6.94 8.23
C LYS A 187 -14.95 -8.40 8.14
N ASN A 188 -14.41 -8.93 9.24
CA ASN A 188 -14.12 -10.36 9.38
C ASN A 188 -14.43 -10.80 10.81
N TYR A 189 -15.69 -10.66 11.22
CA TYR A 189 -16.11 -10.96 12.59
C TYR A 189 -16.09 -12.45 12.90
N LYS A 190 -15.90 -12.77 14.17
CA LYS A 190 -16.08 -14.13 14.67
C LYS A 190 -17.53 -14.56 14.50
N THR A 191 -17.76 -15.68 13.84
CA THR A 191 -19.12 -16.24 13.70
C THR A 191 -19.51 -16.95 14.99
N ASP A 192 -20.51 -16.41 15.69
CA ASP A 192 -21.13 -17.07 16.83
C ASP A 192 -22.00 -18.23 16.33
N ASN A 193 -21.38 -19.39 16.07
CA ASN A 193 -22.10 -20.65 15.76
C ASN A 193 -22.78 -21.21 17.02
N SER A 194 -23.64 -20.41 17.64
CA SER A 194 -24.39 -20.78 18.86
C SER A 194 -25.44 -21.88 18.63
N ASN A 195 -25.67 -22.29 17.37
CA ASN A 195 -26.67 -23.30 17.01
C ASN A 195 -26.11 -24.63 16.47
N GLU A 196 -24.79 -24.80 16.35
CA GLU A 196 -24.23 -26.08 15.88
C GLU A 196 -23.74 -26.95 17.03
N LYS A 197 -24.45 -28.06 17.22
CA LYS A 197 -24.12 -29.17 18.10
C LYS A 197 -22.92 -30.00 17.61
N ASP A 198 -22.19 -29.50 16.61
CA ASP A 198 -21.01 -30.13 16.03
C ASP A 198 -19.75 -29.55 16.68
N THR A 199 -19.01 -30.41 17.38
CA THR A 199 -17.84 -30.10 18.20
C THR A 199 -16.59 -29.76 17.39
N SER A 200 -16.75 -29.17 16.20
CA SER A 200 -15.69 -28.77 15.29
C SER A 200 -16.01 -27.38 14.70
N ALA A 201 -16.26 -26.39 15.56
CA ALA A 201 -16.31 -24.99 15.14
C ALA A 201 -14.94 -24.58 14.60
N THR A 202 -14.77 -24.67 13.29
CA THR A 202 -13.59 -24.19 12.58
C THR A 202 -13.56 -22.68 12.72
N ALA A 203 -12.49 -22.14 13.29
CA ALA A 203 -12.33 -20.70 13.45
C ALA A 203 -12.51 -20.02 12.08
N THR A 204 -13.22 -18.88 12.05
CA THR A 204 -13.36 -18.07 10.83
C THR A 204 -11.95 -17.83 10.26
N PRO A 205 -11.69 -18.19 8.98
CA PRO A 205 -10.38 -18.01 8.41
C PRO A 205 -10.06 -16.51 8.23
N PRO A 206 -8.78 -16.14 8.23
CA PRO A 206 -8.36 -14.80 7.83
C PRO A 206 -8.97 -14.44 6.47
N LEU A 207 -9.44 -13.21 6.36
CA LEU A 207 -9.96 -12.66 5.12
C LEU A 207 -8.79 -12.09 4.31
N VAL A 208 -8.67 -12.52 3.05
CA VAL A 208 -7.68 -11.94 2.14
C VAL A 208 -8.07 -10.49 1.87
N GLY A 209 -7.11 -9.58 2.12
CA GLY A 209 -7.20 -8.18 1.77
C GLY A 209 -6.70 -7.96 0.35
N ARG A 210 -5.89 -6.92 0.12
CA ARG A 210 -5.24 -6.72 -1.18
C ARG A 210 -4.22 -7.82 -1.48
N PRO A 211 -4.19 -8.32 -2.73
CA PRO A 211 -3.22 -9.31 -3.19
C PRO A 211 -1.80 -8.73 -3.18
N GLU A 212 -0.81 -9.57 -3.47
CA GLU A 212 0.59 -9.15 -3.49
C GLU A 212 0.87 -8.17 -4.64
N HIS A 213 1.35 -6.97 -4.33
CA HIS A 213 1.71 -5.95 -5.30
C HIS A 213 2.83 -5.02 -4.80
N THR A 214 3.24 -4.09 -5.66
CA THR A 214 4.11 -2.94 -5.40
C THR A 214 3.47 -1.77 -6.11
N ASP A 215 3.65 -0.56 -5.60
CA ASP A 215 3.06 0.62 -6.22
C ASP A 215 4.08 1.32 -7.14
N SER A 216 3.62 1.78 -8.30
CA SER A 216 4.43 2.68 -9.15
C SER A 216 4.22 4.13 -8.70
N ILE A 217 4.99 4.51 -7.69
CA ILE A 217 4.83 5.78 -6.98
C ILE A 217 6.07 6.66 -7.10
N THR A 218 5.85 7.96 -7.10
CA THR A 218 6.93 8.98 -7.10
C THR A 218 7.22 9.53 -5.70
N HIS A 219 6.42 9.15 -4.70
CA HIS A 219 6.63 9.53 -3.31
C HIS A 219 7.62 8.60 -2.62
N ASP A 220 8.16 9.06 -1.48
CA ASP A 220 9.19 8.34 -0.76
C ASP A 220 8.62 7.15 0.03
N GLY A 221 7.31 7.12 0.28
CA GLY A 221 6.58 5.97 0.81
C GLY A 221 5.15 6.30 1.22
N THR A 222 4.48 5.34 1.85
CA THR A 222 3.12 5.46 2.37
C THR A 222 3.12 5.05 3.83
N TRP A 223 2.52 5.84 4.71
CA TRP A 223 2.27 5.40 6.07
C TRP A 223 0.80 5.06 6.27
N HIS A 224 0.58 3.96 6.98
CA HIS A 224 -0.72 3.46 7.38
C HIS A 224 -0.82 3.56 8.90
N TYR A 225 -1.93 4.10 9.39
CA TYR A 225 -2.27 4.05 10.81
C TYR A 225 -3.46 3.12 11.02
N GLN A 226 -3.29 2.15 11.91
CA GLN A 226 -4.34 1.21 12.26
C GLN A 226 -5.27 1.85 13.28
N LEU A 227 -6.44 2.30 12.83
CA LEU A 227 -7.42 3.00 13.66
C LEU A 227 -8.17 2.06 14.61
N SER A 228 -8.56 0.88 14.11
CA SER A 228 -9.30 -0.12 14.89
C SER A 228 -9.02 -1.53 14.39
N GLY A 229 -9.17 -2.53 15.25
CA GLY A 229 -8.92 -3.92 14.90
C GLY A 229 -7.46 -4.22 14.56
N THR A 230 -7.26 -5.30 13.82
CA THR A 230 -5.92 -5.78 13.43
C THR A 230 -5.86 -6.05 11.93
N LYS A 231 -4.75 -5.64 11.31
CA LYS A 231 -4.38 -5.97 9.93
C LYS A 231 -3.01 -6.64 9.92
N ILE A 232 -2.87 -7.73 9.17
CA ILE A 232 -1.58 -8.38 8.95
C ILE A 232 -1.07 -7.96 7.57
N TRP A 233 0.17 -7.49 7.52
CA TRP A 233 0.88 -7.22 6.29
C TRP A 233 1.87 -8.34 6.03
N ARG A 234 1.87 -8.87 4.81
CA ARG A 234 2.93 -9.76 4.35
C ARG A 234 3.80 -8.98 3.41
N ILE A 235 5.05 -8.77 3.78
CA ILE A 235 5.98 -7.96 2.99
C ILE A 235 7.24 -8.76 2.65
N ARG A 236 7.80 -8.53 1.47
CA ARG A 236 9.13 -9.01 1.11
C ARG A 236 9.84 -7.97 0.22
N PRO A 237 11.17 -7.84 0.31
CA PRO A 237 11.89 -6.84 -0.47
C PRO A 237 11.84 -7.15 -1.96
N THR A 238 11.88 -6.12 -2.81
CA THR A 238 12.18 -6.30 -4.23
C THR A 238 13.67 -6.63 -4.44
N LYS A 239 14.02 -7.14 -5.63
CA LYS A 239 15.43 -7.30 -6.03
C LYS A 239 16.19 -5.97 -5.96
N GLU A 240 15.53 -4.88 -6.35
CA GLU A 240 16.09 -3.52 -6.26
C GLU A 240 16.45 -3.16 -4.82
N LEU A 241 15.54 -3.39 -3.86
CA LEU A 241 15.81 -3.11 -2.45
C LEU A 241 16.95 -3.99 -1.89
N LEU A 242 16.98 -5.27 -2.26
CA LEU A 242 18.08 -6.15 -1.85
C LEU A 242 19.43 -5.66 -2.37
N ASN A 243 19.50 -5.23 -3.63
CA ASN A 243 20.71 -4.65 -4.22
C ASN A 243 21.12 -3.36 -3.49
N MET A 244 20.15 -2.49 -3.15
CA MET A 244 20.41 -1.29 -2.36
C MET A 244 20.98 -1.60 -0.97
N ILE A 245 20.46 -2.63 -0.29
CA ILE A 245 20.89 -3.03 1.06
C ILE A 245 22.28 -3.69 1.03
N HIS A 246 22.55 -4.54 0.04
CA HIS A 246 23.81 -5.28 -0.04
C HIS A 246 24.95 -4.50 -0.73
N GLY A 247 24.62 -3.38 -1.37
CA GLY A 247 25.54 -2.64 -2.24
C GLY A 247 25.76 -3.36 -3.57
N ASP A 248 26.01 -2.59 -4.64
CA ASP A 248 26.20 -3.09 -6.02
C ASP A 248 27.37 -4.09 -6.21
N ASP A 249 28.13 -4.41 -5.16
CA ASP A 249 29.29 -5.29 -5.20
C ASP A 249 28.95 -6.77 -5.49
N ALA A 250 27.66 -7.15 -5.56
CA ALA A 250 27.24 -8.51 -5.85
C ALA A 250 27.12 -8.86 -7.36
N VAL A 251 27.18 -7.88 -8.26
CA VAL A 251 26.98 -8.08 -9.70
C VAL A 251 28.32 -8.32 -10.41
N ASP A 252 28.99 -9.47 -10.17
CA ASP A 252 29.93 -10.01 -11.18
C ASP A 252 30.44 -11.47 -10.99
N THR A 253 29.85 -12.30 -10.12
CA THR A 253 30.46 -13.62 -9.83
C THR A 253 29.82 -14.83 -10.52
N GLU A 254 28.64 -14.72 -11.16
CA GLU A 254 27.99 -15.90 -11.77
C GLU A 254 28.18 -16.08 -13.29
N GLN A 255 28.68 -15.09 -14.04
CA GLN A 255 28.95 -15.25 -15.47
C GLN A 255 30.43 -15.47 -15.80
N LYS A 256 31.04 -16.57 -15.32
CA LYS A 256 32.33 -17.07 -15.86
C LYS A 256 32.62 -18.54 -15.52
N LYS A 257 31.72 -19.45 -15.88
CA LYS A 257 32.04 -20.88 -16.04
C LYS A 257 31.53 -21.44 -17.36
N SER A 258 31.92 -20.81 -18.47
CA SER A 258 31.79 -21.38 -19.81
C SER A 258 33.13 -21.29 -20.56
N THR A 259 34.10 -22.12 -20.17
CA THR A 259 35.16 -22.50 -21.12
C THR A 259 35.54 -23.97 -20.98
N ASN A 260 35.20 -24.72 -22.03
CA ASN A 260 35.95 -25.85 -22.58
C ASN A 260 36.09 -27.12 -21.74
N LYS A 261 35.13 -28.03 -21.88
CA LYS A 261 35.45 -29.47 -21.87
C LYS A 261 34.59 -30.27 -22.86
N LYS A 262 35.14 -30.40 -24.06
CA LYS A 262 34.78 -31.38 -25.09
C LYS A 262 34.78 -32.78 -24.46
N ARG A 263 33.60 -33.40 -24.26
CA ARG A 263 33.47 -34.82 -23.95
C ARG A 263 32.39 -35.47 -24.82
N LYS A 264 32.82 -36.60 -25.38
CA LYS A 264 32.15 -37.62 -26.19
C LYS A 264 30.69 -37.88 -25.80
N LEU A 265 29.87 -38.05 -26.85
CA LEU A 265 28.64 -38.86 -26.85
C LEU A 265 28.93 -40.26 -26.28
N SER A 266 28.12 -40.67 -25.32
CA SER A 266 27.69 -42.06 -25.17
C SER A 266 26.18 -42.06 -24.92
N GLU A 267 25.50 -42.91 -25.68
CA GLU A 267 24.07 -43.23 -25.62
C GLU A 267 23.64 -43.78 -24.26
N SER A 268 22.31 -43.79 -24.09
CA SER A 268 21.46 -44.39 -23.06
C SER A 268 21.53 -43.77 -21.66
N ASP A 269 20.49 -42.99 -21.33
CA ASP A 269 19.56 -43.35 -20.26
C ASP A 269 18.28 -42.51 -20.38
N ASP A 270 17.16 -43.20 -20.57
CA ASP A 270 15.80 -42.67 -20.50
C ASP A 270 15.54 -42.10 -19.10
N VAL A 271 15.42 -40.78 -18.99
CA VAL A 271 14.80 -40.13 -17.85
C VAL A 271 13.61 -39.34 -18.37
N GLN A 272 12.42 -39.87 -18.11
CA GLN A 272 11.15 -39.18 -18.27
C GLN A 272 11.18 -37.90 -17.44
N ILE A 273 11.23 -36.75 -18.11
CA ILE A 273 10.99 -35.46 -17.50
C ILE A 273 9.47 -35.35 -17.33
N ASN A 274 9.00 -35.61 -16.11
CA ASN A 274 7.64 -35.23 -15.71
C ASN A 274 7.58 -33.70 -15.67
N ALA A 275 6.94 -33.13 -16.69
CA ALA A 275 6.60 -31.71 -16.78
C ALA A 275 5.38 -31.36 -15.90
N ASN A 276 5.41 -31.73 -14.62
CA ASN A 276 4.34 -31.43 -13.66
C ASN A 276 4.91 -31.31 -12.24
N ALA A 277 5.58 -30.19 -11.98
CA ALA A 277 5.77 -29.60 -10.66
C ALA A 277 6.13 -28.14 -10.91
N GLY A 278 5.12 -27.27 -10.91
CA GLY A 278 5.35 -25.84 -10.75
C GLY A 278 5.92 -25.66 -9.35
N ASP A 279 7.25 -25.58 -9.28
CA ASP A 279 7.94 -25.14 -8.07
C ASP A 279 7.59 -23.65 -7.91
N GLU A 280 6.48 -23.37 -7.22
CA GLU A 280 6.33 -22.10 -6.53
C GLU A 280 7.49 -22.03 -5.53
N GLU A 281 8.59 -21.38 -5.93
CA GLU A 281 9.67 -21.06 -5.00
C GLU A 281 9.03 -20.43 -3.76
N GLU A 282 9.22 -21.07 -2.61
CA GLU A 282 8.65 -20.65 -1.33
C GLU A 282 9.11 -19.21 -1.06
N LYS A 283 8.23 -18.24 -1.35
CA LYS A 283 8.52 -16.82 -1.16
C LYS A 283 8.67 -16.56 0.35
N ASP A 284 9.85 -16.16 0.78
CA ASP A 284 10.11 -15.76 2.17
C ASP A 284 9.41 -14.43 2.48
N TYR A 285 8.35 -14.48 3.29
CA TYR A 285 7.61 -13.29 3.73
C TYR A 285 7.96 -12.89 5.17
N ILE A 286 7.95 -11.59 5.42
CA ILE A 286 7.87 -11.02 6.76
C ILE A 286 6.40 -10.70 7.04
N GLU A 287 5.83 -11.32 8.08
CA GLU A 287 4.49 -10.99 8.56
C GLU A 287 4.55 -9.91 9.65
N VAL A 288 3.81 -8.82 9.43
CA VAL A 288 3.72 -7.69 10.35
C VAL A 288 2.27 -7.55 10.82
N GLU A 289 2.04 -7.92 12.07
CA GLU A 289 0.76 -7.69 12.74
C GLU A 289 0.66 -6.22 13.18
N CYS A 290 -0.19 -5.44 12.52
CA CYS A 290 -0.51 -4.06 12.87
C CYS A 290 -1.81 -4.02 13.69
N LYS A 291 -1.69 -3.69 14.98
CA LYS A 291 -2.82 -3.54 15.91
C LYS A 291 -3.25 -2.09 15.99
N GLN A 292 -4.44 -1.84 16.52
CA GLN A 292 -4.92 -0.49 16.80
C GLN A 292 -3.84 0.39 17.49
N GLY A 293 -3.59 1.55 16.91
CA GLY A 293 -2.55 2.50 17.33
C GLY A 293 -1.19 2.28 16.66
N ASP A 294 -0.98 1.18 15.95
CA ASP A 294 0.27 0.96 15.22
C ASP A 294 0.33 1.84 13.96
N ILE A 295 1.56 2.18 13.57
CA ILE A 295 1.87 2.83 12.29
C ILE A 295 2.81 1.92 11.52
N LEU A 296 2.49 1.63 10.27
CA LEU A 296 3.40 1.02 9.32
C LEU A 296 3.72 2.04 8.24
N LEU A 297 4.98 2.44 8.15
CA LEU A 297 5.50 3.24 7.06
C LEU A 297 6.34 2.34 6.16
N LEU A 298 6.04 2.26 4.87
CA LEU A 298 6.77 1.45 3.91
C LEU A 298 6.90 2.18 2.57
N ASN A 299 8.03 2.00 1.89
CA ASN A 299 8.17 2.37 0.49
C ASN A 299 7.51 1.28 -0.36
N THR A 300 6.25 1.50 -0.76
CA THR A 300 5.44 0.49 -1.46
C THR A 300 5.95 0.16 -2.87
N ARG A 301 6.88 0.96 -3.43
CA ARG A 301 7.62 0.63 -4.66
C ARG A 301 8.70 -0.43 -4.44
N LEU A 302 9.32 -0.43 -3.27
CA LEU A 302 10.48 -1.27 -2.94
C LEU A 302 10.14 -2.53 -2.13
N TRP A 303 8.89 -2.62 -1.68
CA TRP A 303 8.37 -3.75 -0.91
C TRP A 303 7.17 -4.36 -1.61
N TRP A 304 7.32 -5.62 -2.04
CA TRP A 304 6.17 -6.45 -2.37
C TRP A 304 5.33 -6.60 -1.10
N HIS A 305 4.03 -6.37 -1.21
CA HIS A 305 3.16 -6.38 -0.05
C HIS A 305 1.76 -6.91 -0.38
N SER A 306 1.19 -7.66 0.57
CA SER A 306 -0.23 -8.05 0.59
C SER A 306 -0.78 -7.89 2.00
N THR A 307 -2.10 -7.93 2.12
CA THR A 307 -2.76 -7.78 3.42
C THR A 307 -3.72 -8.92 3.74
N LEU A 308 -3.81 -9.26 5.01
CA LEU A 308 -4.79 -10.18 5.56
C LEU A 308 -5.52 -9.49 6.72
N ILE A 309 -6.82 -9.71 6.79
CA ILE A 309 -7.64 -9.25 7.90
C ILE A 309 -7.94 -10.48 8.77
N PRO A 310 -7.23 -10.67 9.90
CA PRO A 310 -7.55 -11.76 10.82
C PRO A 310 -8.97 -11.63 11.36
N THR A 311 -9.47 -12.67 12.02
CA THR A 311 -10.78 -12.64 12.66
C THR A 311 -10.81 -11.57 13.74
N GLN A 312 -11.82 -10.72 13.70
CA GLN A 312 -12.05 -9.63 14.66
C GLN A 312 -13.13 -10.06 15.65
N ASP A 313 -13.02 -9.61 16.89
CA ASP A 313 -14.02 -9.90 17.91
C ASP A 313 -15.29 -9.07 17.67
N ASP A 314 -15.22 -7.75 17.88
CA ASP A 314 -16.41 -6.89 17.91
C ASP A 314 -16.28 -5.57 17.14
N VAL A 315 -15.09 -5.29 16.60
CA VAL A 315 -14.79 -4.06 15.87
C VAL A 315 -14.29 -4.36 14.46
N PRO A 316 -14.63 -3.55 13.45
CA PRO A 316 -14.07 -3.71 12.12
C PRO A 316 -12.57 -3.37 12.12
N CYS A 317 -11.84 -3.94 11.17
CA CYS A 317 -10.47 -3.56 10.89
C CYS A 317 -10.47 -2.27 10.05
N ILE A 318 -10.01 -1.16 10.63
CA ILE A 318 -9.94 0.12 9.93
C ILE A 318 -8.53 0.66 9.97
N SER A 319 -8.04 1.10 8.83
CA SER A 319 -6.80 1.87 8.72
C SER A 319 -6.97 2.97 7.69
N TYR A 320 -6.21 4.04 7.83
CA TYR A 320 -6.07 5.04 6.77
C TYR A 320 -4.60 5.28 6.45
N ALA A 321 -4.34 5.81 5.26
CA ALA A 321 -2.98 6.02 4.78
C ALA A 321 -2.81 7.32 4.02
N ARG A 322 -1.58 7.81 4.00
CA ARG A 322 -1.17 8.94 3.16
C ARG A 322 0.23 8.75 2.63
N ASP A 323 0.41 9.26 1.42
CA ASP A 323 1.70 9.29 0.75
C ASP A 323 2.57 10.39 1.36
N ILE A 324 3.88 10.16 1.41
CA ILE A 324 4.85 11.10 1.97
C ILE A 324 5.99 11.42 1.02
N TYR A 325 6.36 12.69 1.01
CA TYR A 325 7.54 13.20 0.32
C TYR A 325 8.44 13.86 1.37
N PHE A 326 9.65 13.34 1.54
CA PHE A 326 10.65 13.94 2.40
C PHE A 326 11.20 15.21 1.75
N VAL A 327 11.26 16.27 2.54
CA VAL A 327 11.85 17.53 2.09
C VAL A 327 13.37 17.34 2.00
N ARG A 328 13.89 17.20 0.78
CA ARG A 328 15.34 17.17 0.55
C ARG A 328 15.93 18.54 0.88
N SER A 329 16.78 18.61 1.90
CA SER A 329 17.52 19.83 2.21
C SER A 329 18.49 20.13 1.06
N LYS A 330 18.37 21.30 0.43
CA LYS A 330 19.23 21.75 -0.70
C LYS A 330 20.71 21.96 -0.32
N ASN A 331 21.14 21.57 0.88
CA ASN A 331 22.46 21.86 1.43
C ASN A 331 23.50 20.75 1.27
N ALA A 332 23.25 19.71 0.46
CA ALA A 332 24.31 18.80 0.01
C ALA A 332 25.06 19.41 -1.18
N THR A 333 25.86 20.46 -0.90
CA THR A 333 26.73 21.10 -1.87
C THR A 333 27.90 20.17 -2.21
N THR A 334 27.75 19.40 -3.29
CA THR A 334 28.90 18.92 -4.05
C THR A 334 29.55 20.13 -4.72
N THR A 335 30.66 20.58 -4.14
CA THR A 335 31.74 21.23 -4.88
C THR A 335 32.08 20.42 -6.11
N MET A 336 31.72 20.89 -7.30
CA MET A 336 32.58 20.97 -8.49
C MET A 336 31.87 21.79 -9.59
N THR A 337 32.62 22.75 -10.11
CA THR A 337 32.40 23.61 -11.29
C THR A 337 31.26 24.64 -11.24
N ALA A 338 31.67 25.87 -10.93
CA ALA A 338 30.98 27.11 -11.22
C ALA A 338 30.86 27.37 -12.73
N GLU A 339 29.97 28.31 -13.08
CA GLU A 339 29.56 28.80 -14.41
C GLU A 339 28.35 28.02 -14.96
N THR A 340 27.10 28.47 -14.83
CA THR A 340 26.58 29.71 -15.42
C THR A 340 25.24 30.11 -14.78
N SER A 341 25.16 31.36 -14.34
CA SER A 341 24.00 32.26 -14.15
C SER A 341 22.55 31.72 -14.13
N ASP A 342 21.91 31.92 -12.96
CA ASP A 342 20.63 32.62 -12.76
C ASP A 342 19.58 32.56 -13.88
N LYS A 343 18.67 31.58 -13.76
CA LYS A 343 17.23 31.84 -13.80
C LYS A 343 16.55 31.00 -12.73
N SER A 344 15.86 31.71 -11.84
CA SER A 344 14.93 31.18 -10.85
C SER A 344 13.79 30.44 -11.55
N GLU A 345 13.94 29.14 -11.75
CA GLU A 345 12.81 28.24 -11.94
C GLU A 345 12.23 27.93 -10.56
N GLU A 346 11.38 28.85 -10.07
CA GLU A 346 10.20 28.46 -9.30
C GLU A 346 9.29 27.69 -10.27
N GLY A 347 9.70 26.46 -10.59
CA GLY A 347 8.94 25.52 -11.37
C GLY A 347 7.71 25.16 -10.56
N ASP A 348 6.59 25.60 -11.10
CA ASP A 348 5.22 25.29 -10.74
C ASP A 348 5.00 23.78 -10.59
N ASP A 349 5.33 23.26 -9.41
CA ASP A 349 5.16 21.86 -9.00
C ASP A 349 3.68 21.53 -8.67
N SER A 350 2.76 22.44 -9.03
CA SER A 350 1.31 22.27 -8.83
C SER A 350 0.64 21.41 -9.90
N ASN A 351 1.33 21.14 -11.02
CA ASN A 351 0.70 20.53 -12.20
C ASN A 351 0.99 19.02 -12.39
N LYS A 352 1.60 18.36 -11.39
CA LYS A 352 1.58 16.89 -11.28
C LYS A 352 0.59 16.47 -10.19
N GLN A 353 -0.67 16.89 -10.31
CA GLN A 353 -1.76 16.11 -9.75
C GLN A 353 -1.84 14.82 -10.59
N SER A 354 -1.01 13.82 -10.28
CA SER A 354 -1.31 12.47 -10.75
C SER A 354 -2.66 12.12 -10.12
N SER A 355 -3.70 12.01 -10.95
CA SER A 355 -4.99 11.49 -10.52
C SER A 355 -4.73 10.06 -10.04
N MET A 356 -4.61 9.88 -8.72
CA MET A 356 -4.42 8.57 -8.10
C MET A 356 -5.75 7.83 -8.23
N THR A 357 -5.78 6.78 -9.04
CA THR A 357 -6.98 5.94 -9.19
C THR A 357 -6.88 4.73 -8.27
N ASN A 358 -7.98 4.32 -7.64
CA ASN A 358 -8.04 3.13 -6.79
C ASN A 358 -8.08 1.80 -7.58
N ILE A 359 -7.61 1.81 -8.82
CA ILE A 359 -7.61 0.63 -9.68
C ILE A 359 -6.29 -0.09 -9.45
N ASP A 360 -6.34 -1.28 -8.84
CA ASP A 360 -5.19 -2.18 -8.68
C ASP A 360 -4.69 -2.60 -10.07
N GLY A 361 -3.69 -1.90 -10.59
CA GLY A 361 -3.10 -2.24 -11.87
C GLY A 361 -2.12 -3.42 -11.72
N THR A 362 -2.16 -4.36 -12.66
CA THR A 362 -1.10 -5.36 -12.78
C THR A 362 0.13 -4.73 -13.43
N TYR A 363 1.33 -5.09 -12.99
CA TYR A 363 2.59 -4.53 -13.48
C TYR A 363 3.59 -5.62 -13.86
N ALA A 364 4.59 -5.24 -14.65
CA ALA A 364 5.65 -6.14 -15.07
C ALA A 364 6.60 -6.44 -13.90
N ALA A 365 6.68 -7.69 -13.46
CA ALA A 365 7.60 -8.11 -12.39
C ALA A 365 9.09 -8.08 -12.83
N GLU A 366 9.32 -8.08 -14.14
CA GLU A 366 10.62 -8.03 -14.79
C GLU A 366 10.52 -7.24 -16.11
N ASP A 367 11.66 -7.01 -16.79
CA ASP A 367 11.65 -6.39 -18.11
C ASP A 367 10.99 -7.35 -19.12
N ILE A 368 10.04 -6.84 -19.91
CA ILE A 368 9.29 -7.61 -20.91
C ILE A 368 9.53 -7.02 -22.29
N GLU A 369 9.90 -7.86 -23.25
CA GLU A 369 10.11 -7.46 -24.64
C GLU A 369 8.77 -7.16 -25.33
N ALA A 370 8.77 -6.23 -26.28
CA ALA A 370 7.62 -5.95 -27.13
C ALA A 370 7.08 -7.24 -27.81
N SER A 371 5.77 -7.28 -28.08
CA SER A 371 5.08 -8.43 -28.69
C SER A 371 5.05 -9.70 -27.84
N THR A 372 5.37 -9.61 -26.54
CA THR A 372 5.18 -10.71 -25.59
C THR A 372 3.72 -10.80 -25.15
N VAL A 373 3.15 -12.01 -25.19
CA VAL A 373 1.84 -12.32 -24.61
C VAL A 373 1.96 -12.31 -23.09
N LEU A 374 1.26 -11.38 -22.45
CA LEU A 374 1.28 -11.18 -21.01
C LEU A 374 0.24 -12.06 -20.32
N PHE A 375 -0.98 -11.99 -20.84
CA PHE A 375 -2.14 -12.71 -20.33
C PHE A 375 -2.98 -13.21 -21.50
N THR A 376 -3.52 -14.40 -21.35
CA THR A 376 -4.61 -14.91 -22.20
C THR A 376 -5.91 -14.80 -21.42
N GLU A 377 -7.05 -14.91 -22.10
CA GLU A 377 -8.37 -14.96 -21.47
C GLU A 377 -8.45 -15.97 -20.31
N HIS A 378 -7.72 -17.08 -20.40
CA HIS A 378 -7.67 -18.13 -19.37
C HIS A 378 -6.67 -17.86 -18.24
N THR A 379 -5.72 -16.94 -18.43
CA THR A 379 -4.64 -16.64 -17.47
C THR A 379 -4.68 -15.21 -16.94
N MET A 380 -5.69 -14.44 -17.36
CA MET A 380 -5.95 -13.08 -16.91
C MET A 380 -6.17 -13.10 -15.39
N PRO A 381 -5.35 -12.37 -14.61
CA PRO A 381 -5.61 -12.20 -13.19
C PRO A 381 -6.95 -11.47 -12.99
N ASP A 382 -7.67 -11.79 -11.91
CA ASP A 382 -8.94 -11.14 -11.52
C ASP A 382 -8.66 -9.70 -11.06
N CYS A 383 -8.36 -8.83 -12.01
CA CYS A 383 -7.97 -7.44 -11.83
C CYS A 383 -8.37 -6.61 -13.06
N GLU A 384 -8.47 -5.30 -12.89
CA GLU A 384 -8.75 -4.38 -13.99
C GLU A 384 -7.44 -3.74 -14.46
N LEU A 385 -7.13 -3.89 -15.74
CA LEU A 385 -5.95 -3.27 -16.34
C LEU A 385 -6.23 -1.81 -16.65
N HIS A 386 -5.27 -0.93 -16.34
CA HIS A 386 -5.39 0.50 -16.63
C HIS A 386 -5.56 0.71 -18.13
N ARG A 387 -6.34 1.71 -18.53
CA ARG A 387 -6.47 2.14 -19.92
C ARG A 387 -5.85 3.52 -20.09
N SER A 388 -5.20 3.76 -21.24
CA SER A 388 -4.59 5.05 -21.54
C SER A 388 -4.65 5.34 -23.04
N LYS A 389 -5.25 6.49 -23.39
CA LYS A 389 -5.17 7.04 -24.75
C LYS A 389 -3.78 7.55 -25.11
N THR A 390 -2.99 8.02 -24.14
CA THR A 390 -1.78 8.82 -24.41
C THR A 390 -0.48 8.04 -24.35
N ASP A 391 -0.41 6.98 -23.56
CA ASP A 391 0.79 6.15 -23.42
C ASP A 391 0.42 4.70 -23.03
N PRO A 392 -0.28 3.96 -23.91
CA PRO A 392 -0.50 2.55 -23.70
C PRO A 392 0.77 1.76 -23.96
N ASN A 393 0.99 0.70 -23.19
CA ASN A 393 2.08 -0.26 -23.40
C ASN A 393 1.57 -1.68 -23.66
N CYS A 394 0.26 -1.90 -23.61
CA CYS A 394 -0.42 -3.15 -23.92
C CYS A 394 -1.54 -2.94 -24.94
N GLN A 395 -1.87 -3.99 -25.67
CA GLN A 395 -3.04 -4.06 -26.55
C GLN A 395 -3.75 -5.40 -26.39
N LEU A 396 -5.05 -5.42 -26.69
CA LEU A 396 -5.83 -6.64 -26.82
C LEU A 396 -5.71 -7.18 -28.25
N VAL A 397 -5.41 -8.47 -28.38
CA VAL A 397 -5.25 -9.16 -29.67
C VAL A 397 -6.03 -10.47 -29.65
N GLU A 398 -6.70 -10.79 -30.75
CA GLU A 398 -7.30 -12.11 -30.97
C GLU A 398 -6.21 -13.11 -31.42
N LEU A 399 -6.08 -14.22 -30.71
CA LEU A 399 -5.18 -15.32 -31.04
C LEU A 399 -5.99 -16.58 -31.34
N GLU A 400 -5.51 -17.41 -32.26
CA GLU A 400 -6.09 -18.72 -32.60
C GLU A 400 -5.17 -19.83 -32.08
N ASP A 401 -5.71 -20.77 -31.30
CA ASP A 401 -4.99 -21.99 -30.92
C ASP A 401 -4.89 -22.91 -32.15
N GLU A 402 -3.67 -23.12 -32.65
CA GLU A 402 -3.43 -23.93 -33.85
C GLU A 402 -3.90 -25.39 -33.73
N ALA A 403 -4.01 -25.93 -32.51
CA ALA A 403 -4.40 -27.31 -32.26
C ALA A 403 -5.93 -27.49 -32.18
N THR A 404 -6.64 -26.51 -31.63
CA THR A 404 -8.11 -26.59 -31.43
C THR A 404 -8.90 -25.77 -32.43
N GLY A 405 -8.29 -24.75 -33.05
CA GLY A 405 -8.95 -23.74 -33.88
C GLY A 405 -9.81 -22.77 -33.06
N GLU A 406 -9.62 -22.72 -31.74
CA GLU A 406 -10.33 -21.82 -30.84
C GLU A 406 -9.70 -20.42 -30.87
N ILE A 407 -10.53 -19.39 -31.00
CA ILE A 407 -10.10 -17.99 -30.98
C ILE A 407 -10.35 -17.45 -29.57
N TYR A 408 -9.33 -16.83 -28.97
CA TYR A 408 -9.40 -16.23 -27.64
C TYR A 408 -8.67 -14.88 -27.60
N MET A 409 -9.02 -14.05 -26.60
CA MET A 409 -8.38 -12.75 -26.41
C MET A 409 -7.09 -12.88 -25.60
N ALA A 410 -6.09 -12.08 -25.96
CA ALA A 410 -4.84 -11.97 -25.22
C ALA A 410 -4.39 -10.52 -25.08
N VAL A 411 -3.77 -10.21 -23.94
CA VAL A 411 -3.09 -8.94 -23.70
C VAL A 411 -1.63 -9.10 -24.12
N VAL A 412 -1.20 -8.28 -25.08
CA VAL A 412 0.14 -8.33 -25.67
C VAL A 412 0.83 -6.98 -25.48
N SER A 413 2.11 -7.00 -25.12
CA SER A 413 2.92 -5.78 -25.01
C SER A 413 3.12 -5.09 -26.36
N LEU A 414 2.86 -3.78 -26.42
CA LEU A 414 3.04 -2.93 -27.61
C LEU A 414 4.49 -2.49 -27.81
N ARG A 415 5.22 -2.35 -26.72
CA ARG A 415 6.63 -1.94 -26.67
C ARG A 415 7.32 -2.68 -25.53
N ASP A 416 8.63 -2.54 -25.43
CA ASP A 416 9.36 -3.01 -24.26
C ASP A 416 8.79 -2.36 -23.00
N ILE A 417 8.49 -3.17 -22.00
CA ILE A 417 7.93 -2.78 -20.70
C ILE A 417 9.02 -2.99 -19.66
N LYS A 418 9.29 -1.98 -18.84
CA LYS A 418 10.30 -2.11 -17.78
C LYS A 418 9.72 -2.73 -16.52
N ALA A 419 10.56 -3.46 -15.77
CA ALA A 419 10.18 -3.97 -14.47
C ALA A 419 9.61 -2.82 -13.59
N GLY A 420 8.43 -3.02 -13.02
CA GLY A 420 7.69 -2.03 -12.22
C GLY A 420 6.78 -1.10 -13.02
N GLU A 421 6.69 -1.24 -14.34
CA GLU A 421 5.76 -0.49 -15.18
C GLU A 421 4.37 -1.16 -15.20
N PHE A 422 3.30 -0.37 -15.10
CA PHE A 422 1.91 -0.87 -15.16
C PHE A 422 1.57 -1.36 -16.55
N PHE A 423 0.81 -2.44 -16.63
CA PHE A 423 0.16 -2.84 -17.87
C PHE A 423 -1.00 -1.89 -18.16
N CYS A 424 -0.87 -1.16 -19.25
CA CYS A 424 -1.81 -0.13 -19.66
C CYS A 424 -2.30 -0.42 -21.08
N ILE A 425 -3.57 -0.79 -21.20
CA ILE A 425 -4.22 -1.15 -22.46
C ILE A 425 -4.57 0.11 -23.25
N ALA A 426 -4.31 0.09 -24.56
CA ALA A 426 -4.85 1.09 -25.47
C ALA A 426 -6.40 1.11 -25.41
N GLU A 427 -6.99 2.30 -25.34
CA GLU A 427 -8.44 2.43 -25.51
C GLU A 427 -8.81 2.09 -26.96
N SER A 428 -9.83 1.26 -27.14
CA SER A 428 -10.41 0.97 -28.45
C SER A 428 -11.27 2.15 -28.87
N ASP A 429 -11.01 2.71 -30.06
CA ASP A 429 -11.72 3.87 -30.62
C ASP A 429 -13.21 3.61 -30.98
N ASP A 430 -13.75 2.42 -30.69
CA ASP A 430 -15.09 1.99 -31.15
C ASP A 430 -16.27 2.40 -30.23
N ASP A 431 -16.04 3.17 -29.15
CA ASP A 431 -17.10 3.58 -28.21
C ASP A 431 -17.76 4.95 -28.53
N GLU A 432 -17.54 5.55 -29.72
CA GLU A 432 -18.05 6.89 -30.07
C GLU A 432 -19.30 6.94 -31.01
N GLU A 433 -19.96 5.83 -31.31
CA GLU A 433 -21.16 5.83 -32.18
C GLU A 433 -22.35 5.06 -31.56
N GLU A 434 -23.27 5.74 -30.86
CA GLU A 434 -24.73 5.45 -30.81
C GLU A 434 -25.48 6.26 -29.72
N GLU A 435 -25.52 7.60 -29.80
CA GLU A 435 -26.57 8.39 -29.13
C GLU A 435 -27.05 9.52 -30.05
N ASN A 436 -27.92 9.19 -31.00
CA ASN A 436 -28.74 10.18 -31.69
C ASN A 436 -30.03 9.54 -32.26
N GLU A 437 -30.85 8.94 -31.40
CA GLU A 437 -32.26 8.69 -31.73
C GLU A 437 -33.15 9.72 -31.01
N GLU A 438 -33.41 10.77 -31.75
CA GLU A 438 -34.39 11.84 -31.56
C GLU A 438 -35.80 11.25 -31.37
N TRP A 439 -36.24 11.12 -30.10
CA TRP A 439 -37.61 10.76 -29.78
C TRP A 439 -38.54 11.93 -30.09
N GLY A 440 -39.23 11.82 -31.23
CA GLY A 440 -40.28 12.75 -31.65
C GLY A 440 -41.41 12.83 -30.63
N GLU A 441 -41.78 14.07 -30.30
CA GLU A 441 -42.93 14.44 -29.48
C GLU A 441 -44.24 14.03 -30.20
N GLU A 442 -45.00 13.08 -29.64
CA GLU A 442 -46.41 12.90 -29.99
C GLU A 442 -47.27 13.75 -29.05
N GLU A 443 -47.86 14.80 -29.61
CA GLU A 443 -48.95 15.59 -29.03
C GLU A 443 -50.15 14.69 -28.73
N CYS A 444 -50.56 14.62 -27.46
CA CYS A 444 -51.87 14.13 -27.07
C CYS A 444 -52.85 15.30 -27.02
N ASP A 445 -53.70 15.40 -28.04
CA ASP A 445 -54.89 16.26 -28.05
C ASP A 445 -55.91 15.79 -26.99
N GLU A 446 -56.43 16.75 -26.21
CA GLU A 446 -57.59 16.60 -25.33
C GLU A 446 -58.90 16.80 -26.13
N GLU A 447 -59.84 15.84 -26.07
CA GLU A 447 -61.29 16.09 -26.08
C GLU A 447 -62.06 15.06 -25.23
#